data_AF-G6Y2Y9-F1
#
_entry.id   AF-G6Y2Y9-F1
#
_cell.length_a   1.000
_cell.length_b   1.000
_cell.length_c   1.000
_cell.angle_alpha   90.00
_cell.angle_beta   90.00
_cell.angle_gamma   90.00
#
_symmetry.space_group_name_H-M   'P 1'
#
loop_
_entity.id
_entity.type
_entity.pdbx_description
1 polymer ?
#
loop_
_entity_poly.entity_id
_entity_poly.type
_entity_poly.pdbx_seq_one_letter_code
_entity_poly.pdbx_strand_id
1 'polypeptide(L)'
;MSATDGVYAVIASATAGTSQGVIEIRNGSLIGNDIAGAEYRGGAVRQPDGSVKMNITMETPPGVFHIWTGANTETFQSRQIDVHLPREAFDDGKPFEVPGYGMTIIVRRIPDGYAHLAGPTGRIGMIETLISAEQKWAAHRKG
;
A
#
# COMPACT_ATOMS: atom_id res chain seq x y z
N MET A 1 5.92 -8.45 20.46
CA MET A 1 5.68 -8.00 19.07
C MET A 1 5.32 -9.23 18.27
N SER A 2 4.21 -9.20 17.55
CA SER A 2 3.83 -10.31 16.65
C SER A 2 4.92 -10.47 15.58
N ALA A 3 5.12 -11.69 15.05
CA ALA A 3 6.08 -11.93 13.97
C ALA A 3 5.73 -11.17 12.65
N THR A 4 4.56 -10.53 12.60
CA THR A 4 4.07 -9.69 11.50
C THR A 4 4.22 -8.19 11.78
N ASP A 5 4.56 -7.77 13.00
CA ASP A 5 4.66 -6.35 13.33
C ASP A 5 5.83 -5.68 12.59
N GLY A 6 5.55 -4.52 11.99
CA GLY A 6 6.54 -3.74 11.25
C GLY A 6 5.92 -2.76 10.27
N VAL A 7 6.79 -2.01 9.59
CA VAL A 7 6.43 -1.11 8.49
C VAL A 7 6.88 -1.74 7.18
N TYR A 8 6.03 -1.69 6.16
CA TYR A 8 6.26 -2.34 4.89
C TYR A 8 5.97 -1.38 3.73
N ALA A 9 6.90 -1.31 2.78
CA ALA A 9 6.61 -0.76 1.46
C ALA A 9 5.85 -1.81 0.65
N VAL A 10 4.84 -1.36 -0.09
CA VAL A 10 4.03 -2.19 -0.98
C VAL A 10 4.06 -1.56 -2.36
N ILE A 11 4.38 -2.36 -3.37
CA ILE A 11 4.20 -1.98 -4.77
C ILE A 11 3.16 -2.91 -5.37
N ALA A 12 2.21 -2.35 -6.09
CA ALA A 12 1.15 -3.07 -6.77
C ALA A 12 1.18 -2.72 -8.26
N SER A 13 1.02 -3.74 -9.11
CA SER A 13 0.93 -3.61 -10.56
C SER A 13 -0.26 -4.41 -11.05
N ALA A 14 -1.09 -3.79 -11.89
CA ALA A 14 -2.27 -4.40 -12.48
C ALA A 14 -2.48 -3.88 -13.91
N THR A 15 -3.54 -4.32 -14.56
CA THR A 15 -3.81 -4.08 -15.99
C THR A 15 -3.88 -2.61 -16.37
N ALA A 16 -4.31 -1.73 -15.46
CA ALA A 16 -4.49 -0.31 -15.73
C ALA A 16 -3.33 0.56 -15.21
N GLY A 17 -2.40 0.01 -14.43
CA GLY A 17 -1.25 0.78 -13.94
C GLY A 17 -0.55 0.20 -12.72
N THR A 18 0.15 1.06 -11.99
CA THR A 18 0.88 0.71 -10.77
C THR A 18 0.59 1.70 -9.66
N SER A 19 0.69 1.23 -8.41
CA SER A 19 0.63 2.07 -7.22
C SER A 19 1.70 1.64 -6.23
N GLN A 20 2.11 2.57 -5.38
CA GLN A 20 3.10 2.34 -4.33
C GLN A 20 2.55 2.91 -3.03
N GLY A 21 2.73 2.18 -1.94
CA GLY A 21 2.21 2.57 -0.64
C GLY A 21 3.07 2.07 0.51
N VAL A 22 2.68 2.51 1.69
CA VAL A 22 3.27 2.07 2.95
C VAL A 22 2.15 1.58 3.85
N ILE A 23 2.34 0.39 4.40
CA ILE A 23 1.48 -0.17 5.43
C ILE A 23 2.27 -0.32 6.73
N GLU A 24 1.56 -0.20 7.84
CA GLU A 24 2.07 -0.50 9.17
C GLU A 24 1.19 -1.58 9.79
N ILE A 25 1.83 -2.61 10.33
CA ILE A 25 1.17 -3.66 11.10
C ILE A 25 1.65 -3.57 12.55
N ARG A 26 0.72 -3.42 13.49
CA ARG A 26 1.00 -3.43 14.93
C ARG A 26 -0.05 -4.24 15.66
N ASN A 27 0.38 -5.26 16.40
CA ASN A 27 -0.50 -6.13 17.19
C ASN A 27 -1.67 -6.68 16.35
N GLY A 28 -1.39 -7.02 15.09
CA GLY A 28 -2.36 -7.54 14.13
C GLY A 28 -3.29 -6.50 13.51
N SER A 29 -3.24 -5.23 13.90
CA SER A 29 -3.94 -4.13 13.20
C SER A 29 -3.09 -3.62 12.05
N LEU A 30 -3.72 -3.39 10.90
CA LEU A 30 -3.10 -2.85 9.68
C LEU A 30 -3.69 -1.47 9.38
N ILE A 31 -2.81 -0.52 9.10
CA ILE A 31 -3.14 0.76 8.47
C ILE A 31 -2.20 1.03 7.30
N GLY A 32 -2.60 1.87 6.35
CA GLY A 32 -1.70 2.29 5.30
C GLY A 32 -2.28 3.29 4.33
N ASN A 33 -1.43 3.76 3.44
CA ASN A 33 -1.81 4.64 2.34
C ASN A 33 -1.02 4.30 1.07
N ASP A 34 -1.53 4.70 -0.08
CA ASP A 34 -0.78 4.70 -1.33
C ASP A 34 -0.77 6.06 -2.05
N ILE A 35 0.07 6.15 -3.08
CA ILE A 35 0.21 7.36 -3.91
C ILE A 35 -0.95 7.57 -4.88
N ALA A 36 -1.80 6.56 -5.10
CA ALA A 36 -3.02 6.72 -5.90
C ALA A 36 -4.11 7.47 -5.10
N GLY A 37 -3.99 7.51 -3.77
CA GLY A 37 -4.89 8.24 -2.88
C GLY A 37 -5.75 7.35 -1.99
N ALA A 38 -5.49 6.05 -1.95
CA ALA A 38 -6.22 5.08 -1.15
C ALA A 38 -5.78 5.09 0.31
N GLU A 39 -6.74 4.81 1.20
CA GLU A 39 -6.55 4.46 2.60
C GLU A 39 -6.79 2.99 2.83
N TYR A 40 -5.96 2.36 3.66
CA TYR A 40 -6.11 0.97 4.06
C TYR A 40 -6.26 0.88 5.57
N ARG A 41 -7.19 0.03 6.00
CA ARG A 41 -7.43 -0.31 7.41
C ARG A 41 -7.78 -1.78 7.49
N GLY A 42 -7.39 -2.48 8.55
CA GLY A 42 -7.82 -3.87 8.72
C GLY A 42 -6.96 -4.65 9.69
N GLY A 43 -6.79 -5.93 9.40
CA GLY A 43 -6.00 -6.83 10.21
C GLY A 43 -5.07 -7.74 9.40
N ALA A 44 -3.98 -8.14 10.03
CA ALA A 44 -3.01 -9.09 9.50
C ALA A 44 -2.62 -10.11 10.56
N VAL A 45 -2.69 -11.39 10.23
CA VAL A 45 -2.39 -12.50 11.15
C VAL A 45 -1.51 -13.52 10.47
N ARG A 46 -0.31 -13.75 11.04
CA ARG A 46 0.54 -14.86 10.62
C ARG A 46 -0.07 -16.19 11.02
N GLN A 47 -0.12 -17.12 10.06
CA GLN A 47 -0.60 -18.47 10.23
C GLN A 47 0.55 -19.41 10.65
N PRO A 48 0.25 -20.63 11.16
CA PRO A 48 1.27 -21.59 11.57
C PRO A 48 2.27 -22.00 10.48
N ASP A 49 1.86 -21.99 9.21
CA ASP A 49 2.71 -22.28 8.05
C ASP A 49 3.61 -21.11 7.62
N GLY A 50 3.52 -19.97 8.32
CA GLY A 50 4.27 -18.76 8.05
C GLY A 50 3.63 -17.83 7.01
N SER A 51 2.52 -18.22 6.37
CA SER A 51 1.71 -17.32 5.53
C SER A 51 1.08 -16.21 6.36
N VAL A 52 0.65 -15.13 5.72
CA VAL A 52 -0.03 -14.00 6.35
C VAL A 52 -1.40 -13.83 5.73
N LYS A 53 -2.44 -13.98 6.55
CA LYS A 53 -3.81 -13.64 6.16
C LYS A 53 -4.07 -12.18 6.49
N MET A 54 -4.54 -11.42 5.51
CA MET A 54 -4.92 -10.02 5.64
C MET A 54 -6.39 -9.86 5.26
N ASN A 55 -7.12 -9.11 6.07
CA ASN A 55 -8.46 -8.61 5.76
C ASN A 55 -8.39 -7.09 5.79
N ILE A 56 -8.55 -6.46 4.63
CA ILE A 56 -8.25 -5.06 4.42
C ILE A 56 -9.50 -4.37 3.88
N THR A 57 -9.93 -3.34 4.57
CA THR A 57 -10.82 -2.32 4.03
C THR A 57 -9.97 -1.28 3.31
N MET A 58 -10.19 -1.15 2.01
CA MET A 58 -9.61 -0.08 1.20
C MET A 58 -10.68 0.97 0.93
N GLU A 59 -10.36 2.22 1.21
CA GLU A 59 -11.21 3.36 0.91
C GLU A 59 -10.51 4.31 -0.08
N THR A 60 -11.25 4.75 -1.10
CA THR A 60 -10.73 5.70 -2.09
C THR A 60 -11.68 6.88 -2.26
N PRO A 61 -11.19 8.13 -2.26
CA PRO A 61 -12.01 9.29 -2.58
C PRO A 61 -12.40 9.34 -4.07
N PRO A 62 -13.35 10.21 -4.44
CA PRO A 62 -13.68 10.48 -5.85
C PRO A 62 -12.44 10.84 -6.68
N GLY A 63 -12.44 10.43 -7.94
CA GLY A 63 -11.38 10.76 -8.90
C GLY A 63 -10.09 9.93 -8.78
N VAL A 64 -9.97 9.06 -7.77
CA VAL A 64 -8.84 8.13 -7.66
C VAL A 64 -8.92 7.06 -8.73
N PHE A 65 -7.78 6.80 -9.36
CA PHE A 65 -7.63 5.80 -10.41
C PHE A 65 -7.38 4.42 -9.80
N HIS A 66 -8.29 3.47 -10.02
CA HIS A 66 -8.11 2.08 -9.58
C HIS A 66 -7.25 1.31 -10.57
N ILE A 67 -6.05 0.88 -10.15
CA ILE A 67 -5.07 0.23 -11.04
C ILE A 67 -5.54 -1.11 -11.64
N TRP A 68 -6.58 -1.74 -11.07
CA TRP A 68 -7.12 -3.03 -11.54
C TRP A 68 -8.30 -2.92 -12.50
N THR A 69 -8.99 -1.77 -12.58
CA THR A 69 -10.10 -1.55 -13.53
C THR A 69 -9.87 -0.39 -14.49
N GLY A 70 -9.00 0.55 -14.13
CA GLY A 70 -8.83 1.82 -14.84
C GLY A 70 -10.00 2.79 -14.67
N ALA A 71 -11.01 2.43 -13.86
CA ALA A 71 -12.16 3.28 -13.62
C ALA A 71 -11.87 4.28 -12.49
N ASN A 72 -12.37 5.50 -12.64
CA ASN A 72 -12.54 6.44 -11.54
C ASN A 72 -14.01 6.43 -11.08
N THR A 73 -14.25 6.85 -9.84
CA THR A 73 -15.60 6.97 -9.29
C THR A 73 -15.88 8.42 -8.90
N GLU A 74 -17.14 8.82 -8.98
CA GLU A 74 -17.60 10.16 -8.57
C GLU A 74 -17.87 10.26 -7.07
N THR A 75 -17.90 9.12 -6.37
CA THR A 75 -18.16 9.01 -4.94
C THR A 75 -17.03 8.28 -4.23
N PHE A 76 -16.99 8.40 -2.90
CA PHE A 76 -16.16 7.54 -2.07
C PHE A 76 -16.52 6.07 -2.30
N GLN A 77 -15.50 5.22 -2.37
CA GLN A 77 -15.64 3.78 -2.50
C GLN A 77 -14.99 3.11 -1.30
N SER A 78 -15.63 2.05 -0.81
CA SER A 78 -15.06 1.15 0.19
C SER A 78 -15.11 -0.27 -0.35
N ARG A 79 -14.00 -0.99 -0.27
CA ARG A 79 -13.91 -2.39 -0.69
C ARG A 79 -13.24 -3.23 0.39
N GLN A 80 -13.78 -4.42 0.63
CA GLN A 80 -13.12 -5.44 1.42
C GLN A 80 -12.24 -6.30 0.52
N ILE A 81 -11.01 -6.50 0.95
CA ILE A 81 -9.98 -7.26 0.25
C ILE A 81 -9.44 -8.30 1.23
N ASP A 82 -9.66 -9.56 0.92
CA ASP A 82 -9.02 -10.67 1.62
C ASP A 82 -7.82 -11.14 0.81
N VAL A 83 -6.63 -11.10 1.40
CA VAL A 83 -5.38 -11.55 0.78
C VAL A 83 -4.73 -12.59 1.68
N HIS A 84 -4.26 -13.67 1.08
CA HIS A 84 -3.46 -14.67 1.75
C HIS A 84 -2.07 -14.70 1.12
N LEU A 85 -1.10 -14.09 1.79
CA LEU A 85 0.26 -14.00 1.29
C LEU A 85 1.07 -15.21 1.76
N PRO A 86 1.67 -15.98 0.83
CA PRO A 86 2.60 -17.03 1.21
C PRO A 86 3.82 -16.40 1.88
N ARG A 87 4.52 -17.20 2.69
CA ARG A 87 5.64 -16.73 3.51
C ARG A 87 6.68 -15.98 2.67
N GLU A 88 7.03 -16.51 1.50
CA GLU A 88 8.07 -15.93 0.64
C GLU A 88 7.66 -14.58 0.04
N ALA A 89 6.35 -14.34 -0.13
CA ALA A 89 5.85 -13.06 -0.61
C ALA A 89 5.98 -11.96 0.46
N PHE A 90 5.70 -12.30 1.72
CA PHE A 90 5.72 -11.34 2.82
C PHE A 90 7.13 -11.12 3.40
N ASP A 91 7.92 -12.20 3.55
CA ASP A 91 9.23 -12.14 4.21
C ASP A 91 10.36 -11.76 3.24
N ASP A 92 10.33 -12.26 2.00
CA ASP A 92 11.44 -12.09 1.04
C ASP A 92 11.14 -11.06 -0.05
N GLY A 93 9.93 -10.50 -0.08
CA GLY A 93 9.47 -9.58 -1.12
C GLY A 93 9.41 -10.22 -2.50
N LYS A 94 9.11 -11.53 -2.57
CA LYS A 94 8.79 -12.15 -3.85
C LYS A 94 7.48 -11.58 -4.39
N PRO A 95 7.39 -11.30 -5.70
CA PRO A 95 6.13 -10.94 -6.33
C PRO A 95 5.06 -12.00 -6.08
N PHE A 96 3.85 -11.55 -5.75
CA PHE A 96 2.69 -12.41 -5.53
C PHE A 96 1.50 -11.89 -6.31
N GLU A 97 0.88 -12.76 -7.09
CA GLU A 97 -0.37 -12.46 -7.76
C GLU A 97 -1.53 -12.57 -6.76
N VAL A 98 -2.29 -11.50 -6.61
CA VAL A 98 -3.48 -11.43 -5.77
C VAL A 98 -4.67 -12.00 -6.57
N PRO A 99 -5.16 -13.21 -6.24
CA PRO A 99 -6.21 -13.85 -7.01
C PRO A 99 -7.50 -13.01 -7.02
N GLY A 100 -8.17 -12.97 -8.18
CA GLY A 100 -9.43 -12.22 -8.36
C GLY A 100 -9.28 -10.73 -8.65
N TYR A 101 -8.08 -10.15 -8.45
CA TYR A 101 -7.81 -8.74 -8.73
C TYR A 101 -6.93 -8.51 -9.97
N GLY A 102 -6.38 -9.57 -10.57
CA GLY A 102 -5.48 -9.44 -11.73
C GLY A 102 -4.29 -8.53 -11.44
N MET A 103 -3.79 -8.58 -10.21
CA MET A 103 -2.81 -7.65 -9.67
C MET A 103 -1.64 -8.44 -9.08
N THR A 104 -0.42 -8.01 -9.34
CA THR A 104 0.79 -8.49 -8.67
C THR A 104 1.23 -7.48 -7.63
N ILE A 105 1.57 -7.96 -6.44
CA ILE A 105 2.13 -7.12 -5.38
C ILE A 105 3.52 -7.60 -4.95
N ILE A 106 4.32 -6.66 -4.46
CA ILE A 106 5.58 -6.91 -3.77
C ILE A 106 5.50 -6.21 -2.43
N VAL A 107 5.76 -6.94 -1.34
CA VAL A 107 5.76 -6.42 0.03
C VAL A 107 7.17 -6.50 0.57
N ARG A 108 7.70 -5.40 1.10
CA ARG A 108 9.05 -5.40 1.68
C ARG A 108 9.08 -4.64 2.98
N ARG A 109 9.65 -5.25 4.02
CA ARG A 109 9.88 -4.56 5.28
C ARG A 109 10.84 -3.38 5.08
N ILE A 110 10.48 -2.24 5.63
CA ILE A 110 11.28 -1.00 5.63
C ILE A 110 11.54 -0.53 7.07
N PRO A 111 12.46 0.42 7.29
CA PRO A 111 12.71 0.95 8.63
C PRO A 111 11.46 1.53 9.29
N ASP A 112 11.30 1.34 10.60
CA ASP A 112 10.12 1.81 11.34
C ASP A 112 9.95 3.35 11.31
N GLY A 113 11.02 4.10 11.02
CA GLY A 113 10.95 5.55 10.83
C GLY A 113 10.01 6.00 9.71
N TYR A 114 9.64 5.10 8.79
CA TYR A 114 8.66 5.36 7.73
C TYR A 114 7.19 5.12 8.15
N ALA A 115 6.93 4.73 9.41
CA ALA A 115 5.57 4.50 9.93
C ALA A 115 4.63 5.70 9.70
N HIS A 116 5.15 6.93 9.73
CA HIS A 116 4.38 8.14 9.49
C HIS A 116 3.68 8.17 8.11
N LEU A 117 4.20 7.44 7.12
CA LEU A 117 3.61 7.33 5.79
C LEU A 117 2.38 6.39 5.75
N ALA A 118 2.26 5.47 6.72
CA ALA A 118 1.09 4.60 6.86
C ALA A 118 -0.05 5.24 7.69
N GLY A 119 0.27 6.27 8.48
CA GLY A 119 -0.68 6.93 9.39
C GLY A 119 -1.76 7.77 8.69
N PRO A 120 -2.71 8.34 9.45
CA PRO A 120 -3.82 9.13 8.90
C PRO A 120 -3.40 10.33 8.04
N THR A 121 -2.21 10.87 8.27
CA THR A 121 -1.63 12.00 7.51
C THR A 121 -0.56 11.56 6.52
N GLY A 122 -0.34 10.25 6.34
CA GLY A 122 0.74 9.71 5.52
C GLY A 122 0.69 10.20 4.07
N ARG A 123 -0.52 10.32 3.49
CA ARG A 123 -0.71 10.87 2.14
C ARG A 123 -0.24 12.32 2.01
N ILE A 124 -0.43 13.15 3.04
CA ILE A 124 0.04 14.54 3.03
C ILE A 124 1.56 14.55 2.92
N GLY A 125 2.26 13.74 3.72
CA GLY A 125 3.72 13.62 3.63
C GLY A 125 4.21 13.10 2.27
N MET A 126 3.49 12.16 1.65
CA MET A 126 3.80 11.70 0.29
C MET A 126 3.63 12.82 -0.75
N ILE A 127 2.53 13.58 -0.67
CA ILE A 127 2.25 14.71 -1.57
C ILE A 127 3.32 15.80 -1.42
N GLU A 128 3.65 16.20 -0.19
CA GLU A 128 4.68 17.20 0.09
C GLU A 128 6.05 16.79 -0.46
N THR A 129 6.37 15.50 -0.37
CA THR A 129 7.61 14.94 -0.95
C THR A 129 7.63 15.10 -2.48
N LEU A 130 6.54 14.78 -3.17
CA LEU A 130 6.44 14.93 -4.62
C LEU A 130 6.47 16.39 -5.07
N ILE A 131 5.78 17.28 -4.36
CA ILE A 131 5.81 18.73 -4.62
C ILE A 131 7.24 19.27 -4.46
N SER A 132 7.94 18.89 -3.38
CA SER A 132 9.33 19.29 -3.17
C SER A 132 10.25 18.77 -4.27
N ALA A 133 10.04 17.54 -4.74
CA ALA A 133 10.80 16.96 -5.84
C ALA A 133 10.60 17.73 -7.15
N GLU A 134 9.36 18.06 -7.51
CA GLU A 134 9.08 18.81 -8.74
C GLU A 134 9.68 20.22 -8.71
N GLN A 135 9.63 20.90 -7.56
CA GLN A 135 10.27 22.21 -7.39
C GLN A 135 11.79 22.15 -7.65
N LYS A 136 12.45 21.11 -7.15
CA LYS A 136 13.89 20.89 -7.38
C LYS A 136 14.21 20.59 -8.84
N TRP A 137 13.39 19.77 -9.51
CA TRP A 137 13.52 19.51 -10.94
C TRP A 137 13.33 20.78 -11.77
N ALA A 138 12.34 21.59 -11.44
CA ALA A 138 12.08 22.86 -12.13
C ALA A 138 13.26 23.83 -11.98
N ALA A 139 13.91 23.86 -10.81
CA ALA A 139 15.12 24.66 -10.60
C ALA A 139 16.30 24.12 -11.43
N HIS A 140 16.49 22.80 -11.46
CA HIS A 140 17.57 22.16 -12.23
C HIS A 140 17.45 22.40 -13.73
N ARG A 141 16.24 22.36 -14.31
CA ARG A 141 16.01 22.59 -15.75
C ARG A 141 16.24 24.04 -16.19
N LYS A 142 16.31 25.00 -15.26
CA LYS A 142 16.52 26.42 -15.54
C LYS A 142 17.99 26.86 -15.45
N GLY A 143 18.87 26.01 -14.90
CA GLY A 143 20.31 26.25 -14.79
C GLY A 143 21.08 25.48 -15.86
#